data_AF-A0A2V2T561-F1
#
_entry.id   AF-A0A2V2T561-F1
#
_cell.length_a   1.000
_cell.length_b   1.000
_cell.length_c   1.000
_cell.angle_alpha   90.00
_cell.angle_beta   90.00
_cell.angle_gamma   90.00
#
_symmetry.space_group_name_H-M   'P 1'
#
loop_
_entity.id
_entity.type
_entity.pdbx_description
1 polymer ?
#
loop_
_entity_poly.entity_id
_entity_poly.type
_entity_poly.pdbx_seq_one_letter_code
_entity_poly.pdbx_strand_id
1 'polypeptide(L)'
;MEQAAGICLHLQGLFGYACEAYKLLARDAVYDPFWSLIMQDVQVQVECDPLIERVEYRRYHKTAQGFSGKNCEMFLGQFISLIARERIPAKKAIESAHRLEFWHVIEDHYLAKGWTRRDLEQHIKDLISDRYLRRGYAV
;
A
#
# COMPACT_ATOMS: atom_id res chain seq x y z
N MET A 1 17.86 28.37 -12.72
CA MET A 1 18.52 27.21 -13.36
C MET A 1 19.19 26.27 -12.35
N GLU A 2 19.72 26.73 -11.21
CA GLU A 2 20.36 25.85 -10.19
C GLU A 2 19.41 24.86 -9.48
N GLN A 3 18.15 25.20 -9.22
CA GLN A 3 17.22 24.29 -8.53
C GLN A 3 16.83 23.06 -9.36
N ALA A 4 16.84 23.17 -10.70
CA ALA A 4 16.53 22.06 -11.60
C ALA A 4 17.61 20.97 -11.54
N ALA A 5 18.88 21.36 -11.39
CA ALA A 5 19.99 20.42 -11.32
C ALA A 5 19.89 19.50 -10.08
N GLY A 6 19.49 20.05 -8.92
CA GLY A 6 19.31 19.27 -7.70
C GLY A 6 18.18 18.23 -7.80
N ILE A 7 17.10 18.55 -8.51
CA ILE A 7 15.97 17.64 -8.72
C ILE A 7 16.33 16.53 -9.71
N CYS A 8 17.01 16.86 -10.81
CA CYS A 8 17.49 15.86 -11.76
C CYS A 8 18.41 14.84 -11.08
N LEU A 9 19.33 15.30 -10.23
CA LEU A 9 20.22 14.41 -9.45
C LEU A 9 19.44 13.51 -8.50
N HIS A 10 18.41 14.04 -7.82
CA HIS A 10 17.57 13.24 -6.94
C HIS A 10 16.76 12.17 -7.71
N LEU A 11 16.18 12.55 -8.85
CA LEU A 11 15.43 11.64 -9.72
C LEU A 11 16.34 10.58 -10.36
N GLN A 12 17.56 10.94 -10.74
CA GLN A 12 18.57 10.00 -11.20
C GLN A 12 18.89 8.96 -10.11
N GLY A 13 19.01 9.41 -8.85
CA GLY A 13 19.22 8.50 -7.70
C GLY A 13 18.06 7.54 -7.48
N LEU A 14 16.82 8.03 -7.56
CA LEU A 14 15.62 7.17 -7.46
C LEU A 14 15.50 6.19 -8.61
N PHE A 15 15.87 6.61 -9.82
CA PHE A 15 15.91 5.75 -11.00
C PHE A 15 16.93 4.63 -10.83
N GLY A 16 18.15 4.95 -10.38
CA GLY A 16 19.18 3.95 -10.05
C GLY A 16 18.69 2.95 -9.00
N TYR A 17 18.11 3.43 -7.90
CA TYR A 17 17.55 2.58 -6.85
C TYR A 17 16.46 1.62 -7.38
N ALA A 18 15.56 2.10 -8.24
CA ALA A 18 14.53 1.26 -8.84
C ALA A 18 15.13 0.20 -9.77
N CYS A 19 16.15 0.57 -10.57
CA CYS A 19 16.84 -0.35 -11.47
C CYS A 19 17.61 -1.45 -10.71
N GLU A 20 18.08 -1.17 -9.50
CA GLU A 20 18.71 -2.16 -8.61
C GLU A 20 17.69 -3.07 -7.93
N ALA A 21 16.52 -2.56 -7.57
CA ALA A 21 15.49 -3.34 -6.87
C ALA A 21 14.70 -4.28 -7.80
N TYR A 22 14.46 -3.87 -9.05
CA TYR A 22 13.56 -4.55 -9.99
C TYR A 22 14.28 -5.09 -11.22
N LYS A 23 15.36 -5.84 -10.97
CA LYS A 23 16.28 -6.34 -12.00
C LYS A 23 15.58 -7.21 -13.04
N LEU A 24 15.77 -6.90 -14.31
CA LEU A 24 15.44 -7.81 -15.40
C LEU A 24 16.66 -8.68 -15.72
N LEU A 25 16.49 -9.99 -15.57
CA LEU A 25 17.52 -10.99 -15.80
C LEU A 25 17.16 -11.82 -17.02
N ALA A 26 18.11 -12.01 -17.94
CA ALA A 26 17.95 -12.92 -19.07
C ALA A 26 18.12 -14.39 -18.65
N ARG A 27 18.87 -14.62 -17.57
CA ARG A 27 19.11 -15.91 -16.90
C ARG A 27 19.55 -15.63 -15.46
N ASP A 28 19.54 -16.64 -14.60
CA ASP A 28 19.97 -16.49 -13.21
C ASP A 28 21.33 -15.79 -13.11
N ALA A 29 21.39 -14.73 -12.30
CA ALA A 29 22.55 -13.87 -12.08
C ALA A 29 23.11 -13.12 -13.31
N VAL A 30 22.42 -13.08 -14.46
CA VAL A 30 22.84 -12.29 -15.62
C VAL A 30 21.74 -11.33 -16.05
N TYR A 31 22.07 -10.03 -15.98
CA TYR A 31 21.20 -8.97 -16.45
C TYR A 31 20.90 -9.11 -17.93
N ASP A 32 19.66 -8.81 -18.28
CA ASP A 32 19.30 -8.66 -19.68
C ASP A 32 20.10 -7.51 -20.32
N PRO A 33 20.59 -7.64 -21.56
CA PRO A 33 21.28 -6.55 -22.26
C PRO A 33 20.46 -5.26 -22.30
N PHE A 34 19.13 -5.35 -22.47
CA PHE A 34 18.22 -4.22 -22.40
C PHE A 34 18.28 -3.54 -21.03
N TRP A 35 18.28 -4.31 -19.94
CA TRP A 35 18.37 -3.78 -18.58
C TRP A 35 19.70 -3.07 -18.31
N SER A 36 20.78 -3.60 -18.88
CA SER A 36 22.11 -3.01 -18.77
C SER A 36 22.18 -1.65 -19.45
N LEU A 37 21.61 -1.52 -20.66
CA LEU A 37 21.50 -0.25 -21.38
C LEU A 37 20.64 0.77 -20.62
N ILE A 38 19.49 0.34 -20.08
CA ILE A 38 18.61 1.20 -19.30
C ILE A 38 19.30 1.73 -18.03
N MET A 39 20.11 0.91 -17.36
CA MET A 39 20.83 1.30 -16.15
C MET A 39 22.00 2.26 -16.44
N GLN A 40 22.72 2.06 -17.55
CA GLN A 40 23.97 2.76 -17.83
C GLN A 40 23.78 4.03 -18.67
N ASP A 41 22.84 4.02 -19.62
CA ASP A 41 22.74 5.07 -20.64
C ASP A 41 21.62 6.08 -20.39
N VAL A 42 20.70 5.81 -19.47
CA VAL A 42 19.57 6.72 -19.17
C VAL A 42 20.01 7.80 -18.18
N GLN A 43 19.95 9.05 -18.65
CA GLN A 43 20.15 10.25 -17.84
C GLN A 43 18.84 11.02 -17.71
N VAL A 44 18.45 11.36 -16.48
CA VAL A 44 17.30 12.21 -16.20
C VAL A 44 17.71 13.67 -16.48
N GLN A 45 17.18 14.22 -17.56
CA GLN A 45 17.40 15.61 -17.97
C GLN A 45 16.07 16.38 -18.04
N VAL A 46 16.13 17.69 -17.83
CA VAL A 46 14.99 18.61 -17.99
C VAL A 46 15.35 19.62 -19.08
N GLU A 47 15.02 19.29 -20.32
CA GLU A 47 14.86 20.24 -21.42
C GLU A 47 13.56 19.90 -22.16
N CYS A 48 12.42 20.17 -21.53
CA CYS A 48 11.15 20.17 -22.22
C CYS A 48 10.18 21.13 -21.53
N ASP A 49 9.41 21.82 -22.35
CA ASP A 49 8.34 22.74 -21.95
C ASP A 49 7.45 22.08 -20.88
N PRO A 50 7.33 22.65 -19.67
CA PRO A 50 6.71 21.96 -18.55
C PRO A 50 5.22 21.76 -18.80
N LEU A 51 4.84 20.55 -19.21
CA LEU A 51 3.47 20.03 -19.20
C LEU A 51 2.82 20.06 -17.80
N ILE A 52 3.56 20.47 -16.77
CA ILE A 52 3.11 20.68 -15.40
C ILE A 52 1.98 21.71 -15.28
N GLU A 53 1.90 22.70 -16.18
CA GLU A 53 0.78 23.66 -16.17
C GLU A 53 -0.54 23.05 -16.65
N ARG A 54 -0.51 21.89 -17.32
CA ARG A 54 -1.69 21.25 -17.91
C ARG A 54 -2.16 20.00 -17.15
N VAL A 55 -1.45 19.59 -16.10
CA VAL A 55 -1.77 18.34 -15.39
C VAL A 55 -1.70 18.53 -13.87
N GLU A 56 -2.84 18.36 -13.21
CA GLU A 56 -2.94 18.36 -11.75
C GLU A 56 -2.11 17.20 -11.16
N TYR A 57 -0.95 17.50 -10.58
CA TYR A 57 -0.06 16.52 -9.97
C TYR A 57 -0.59 16.08 -8.59
N ARG A 58 -1.25 14.92 -8.52
CA ARG A 58 -1.68 14.32 -7.24
C ARG A 58 -0.72 13.21 -6.80
N ARG A 59 0.35 13.57 -6.08
CA ARG A 59 1.11 12.63 -5.23
C ARG A 59 1.28 13.20 -3.83
N TYR A 60 0.37 12.84 -2.94
CA TYR A 60 0.58 12.99 -1.50
C TYR A 60 1.52 11.85 -1.02
N HIS A 61 2.74 12.20 -0.61
CA HIS A 61 3.62 11.27 0.11
C HIS A 61 3.14 11.10 1.55
N LYS A 62 3.19 9.86 2.06
CA LYS A 62 2.81 9.52 3.44
C LYS A 62 3.87 10.02 4.41
N THR A 63 3.55 11.03 5.21
CA THR A 63 4.36 11.49 6.33
C THR A 63 4.23 10.56 7.52
N ALA A 64 5.33 10.34 8.25
CA ALA A 64 5.38 9.53 9.46
C ALA A 64 4.54 10.08 10.64
N GLN A 65 4.01 11.31 10.52
CA GLN A 65 3.02 11.86 11.46
C GLN A 65 1.57 11.43 11.14
N GLY A 66 1.31 10.85 9.98
CA GLY A 66 0.05 10.20 9.67
C GLY A 66 0.20 8.71 9.85
N PHE A 67 -0.23 8.17 11.00
CA PHE A 67 -0.46 6.74 11.17
C PHE A 67 -1.30 6.28 9.98
N SER A 68 -0.65 5.61 9.01
CA SER A 68 -1.27 5.55 7.69
C SER A 68 -2.49 4.66 7.82
N GLY A 69 -3.68 5.19 7.55
CA GLY A 69 -4.93 4.42 7.62
C GLY A 69 -4.88 3.10 6.84
N LYS A 70 -3.96 3.00 5.87
CA LYS A 70 -3.60 1.76 5.17
C LYS A 70 -3.12 0.65 6.11
N ASN A 71 -2.41 0.96 7.20
CA ASN A 71 -1.99 -0.02 8.20
C ASN A 71 -3.19 -0.55 8.98
N CYS A 72 -4.15 0.32 9.34
CA CYS A 72 -5.40 -0.11 9.97
C CYS A 72 -6.20 -1.02 9.03
N GLU A 73 -6.32 -0.65 7.76
CA GLU A 73 -6.99 -1.46 6.73
C GLU A 73 -6.28 -2.79 6.48
N MET A 74 -4.95 -2.78 6.41
CA MET A 74 -4.14 -3.97 6.19
C MET A 74 -4.23 -4.93 7.38
N PHE A 75 -4.14 -4.41 8.60
CA PHE A 75 -4.35 -5.19 9.81
C PHE A 75 -5.73 -5.81 9.83
N LEU A 76 -6.79 -5.04 9.55
CA LEU A 76 -8.15 -5.55 9.50
C LEU A 76 -8.27 -6.67 8.45
N GLY A 77 -7.70 -6.48 7.26
CA GLY A 77 -7.67 -7.52 6.24
C GLY A 77 -6.96 -8.81 6.69
N GLN A 78 -5.83 -8.71 7.37
CA GLN A 78 -5.10 -9.87 7.91
C GLN A 78 -5.86 -10.54 9.05
N PHE A 79 -6.37 -9.77 10.00
CA PHE A 79 -7.17 -10.25 11.12
C PHE A 79 -8.37 -11.06 10.63
N ILE A 80 -9.15 -10.50 9.71
CA ILE A 80 -10.32 -11.19 9.13
C ILE A 80 -9.91 -12.45 8.36
N SER A 81 -8.71 -12.48 7.76
CA SER A 81 -8.18 -13.70 7.12
C SER A 81 -7.99 -14.83 8.13
N LEU A 82 -7.45 -14.53 9.31
CA LEU A 82 -7.22 -15.53 10.37
C LEU A 82 -8.54 -15.99 10.99
N ILE A 83 -9.44 -15.05 11.29
CA ILE A 83 -10.80 -15.35 11.78
C ILE A 83 -11.55 -16.27 10.82
N ALA A 84 -11.47 -15.99 9.52
CA ALA A 84 -12.12 -16.81 8.51
C ALA A 84 -11.49 -18.22 8.42
N ARG A 85 -10.17 -18.33 8.58
CA ARG A 85 -9.47 -19.62 8.57
C ARG A 85 -9.88 -20.52 9.73
N GLU A 86 -10.03 -19.95 10.92
CA GLU A 86 -10.39 -20.69 12.15
C GLU A 86 -11.92 -20.84 12.34
N ARG A 87 -12.74 -20.44 11.35
CA ARG A 87 -14.22 -20.46 11.41
C ARG A 87 -14.79 -19.79 12.67
N ILE A 88 -14.14 -18.74 13.15
CA ILE A 88 -14.59 -18.02 14.34
C ILE A 88 -15.84 -17.18 14.01
N PRO A 89 -16.98 -17.38 14.71
CA PRO A 89 -18.19 -16.60 14.47
C PRO A 89 -17.94 -15.11 14.60
N ALA A 90 -18.59 -14.29 13.76
CA ALA A 90 -18.34 -12.85 13.70
C ALA A 90 -18.50 -12.13 15.05
N LYS A 91 -19.47 -12.52 15.89
CA LYS A 91 -19.59 -11.99 17.26
C LYS A 91 -18.33 -12.23 18.10
N LYS A 92 -17.81 -13.45 18.10
CA LYS A 92 -16.61 -13.83 18.85
C LYS A 92 -15.36 -13.15 18.27
N ALA A 93 -15.33 -12.93 16.95
CA ALA A 93 -14.26 -12.18 16.29
C ALA A 93 -14.23 -10.72 16.75
N ILE A 94 -15.39 -10.06 16.81
CA ILE A 94 -15.53 -8.67 17.32
C ILE A 94 -15.12 -8.60 18.80
N GLU A 95 -15.55 -9.55 19.62
CA GLU A 95 -15.10 -9.63 21.03
C GLU A 95 -13.58 -9.79 21.14
N SER A 96 -12.97 -10.62 20.30
CA SER A 96 -11.53 -10.84 20.26
C SER A 96 -10.78 -9.58 19.81
N ALA A 97 -11.36 -8.86 18.84
CA ALA A 97 -10.83 -7.59 18.36
C ALA A 97 -10.79 -6.54 19.48
N HIS A 98 -11.88 -6.38 20.25
CA HIS A 98 -11.91 -5.44 21.38
C HIS A 98 -10.95 -5.78 22.53
N ARG A 99 -10.42 -7.00 22.61
CA ARG A 99 -9.39 -7.38 23.59
C ARG A 99 -7.98 -6.94 23.19
N LEU A 100 -7.77 -6.53 21.95
CA LEU A 100 -6.49 -6.02 21.49
C LEU A 100 -6.27 -4.62 22.08
N GLU A 101 -5.14 -4.40 22.75
CA GLU A 101 -4.81 -3.13 23.41
C GLU A 101 -4.87 -1.93 22.44
N PHE A 102 -4.52 -2.16 21.18
CA PHE A 102 -4.49 -1.14 20.12
C PHE A 102 -5.80 -1.07 19.30
N TRP A 103 -6.86 -1.79 19.65
CA TRP A 103 -8.10 -1.80 18.84
C TRP A 103 -8.71 -0.41 18.65
N HIS A 104 -8.59 0.46 19.66
CA HIS A 104 -9.02 1.85 19.60
C HIS A 104 -8.44 2.60 18.39
N VAL A 105 -7.21 2.30 17.98
CA VAL A 105 -6.57 2.92 16.80
C VAL A 105 -7.30 2.56 15.50
N ILE A 106 -7.85 1.34 15.41
CA ILE A 106 -8.66 0.91 14.28
C ILE A 106 -10.01 1.62 14.30
N GLU A 107 -10.65 1.70 15.47
CA GLU A 107 -11.92 2.43 15.63
C GLU A 107 -11.76 3.89 15.23
N ASP A 108 -10.75 4.58 15.76
CA ASP A 108 -10.47 5.99 15.49
C ASP A 108 -10.24 6.25 14.00
N HIS A 109 -9.58 5.33 13.29
CA HIS A 109 -9.39 5.41 11.84
C HIS A 109 -10.72 5.36 11.07
N TYR A 110 -11.64 4.46 11.43
CA TYR A 110 -12.95 4.39 10.77
C TYR A 110 -13.91 5.49 11.22
N LEU A 111 -13.85 5.92 12.48
CA LEU A 111 -14.57 7.09 12.99
C LEU A 111 -14.14 8.37 12.24
N ALA A 112 -12.84 8.55 11.98
CA ALA A 112 -12.31 9.66 11.19
C ALA A 112 -12.79 9.63 9.73
N LYS A 113 -13.18 8.46 9.21
CA LYS A 113 -13.84 8.31 7.89
C LYS A 113 -15.35 8.58 7.93
N GLY A 114 -15.90 8.97 9.09
CA GLY A 114 -17.32 9.25 9.29
C GLY A 114 -18.17 8.01 9.55
N TRP A 115 -17.56 6.86 9.85
CA TRP A 115 -18.31 5.64 10.16
C TRP A 115 -18.73 5.64 11.61
N THR A 116 -19.85 5.01 11.93
CA THR A 116 -20.20 4.66 13.31
C THR A 116 -19.55 3.34 13.71
N ARG A 117 -19.48 3.05 15.01
CA ARG A 117 -19.03 1.74 15.51
C ARG A 117 -19.87 0.59 14.94
N ARG A 118 -21.17 0.80 14.76
CA ARG A 118 -22.08 -0.18 14.15
C ARG A 118 -21.72 -0.46 12.70
N ASP A 119 -21.33 0.57 11.95
CA ASP A 119 -20.89 0.41 10.56
C ASP A 119 -19.59 -0.39 10.47
N LEU A 120 -18.65 -0.16 11.39
CA LEU A 120 -17.42 -0.95 11.48
C LEU A 120 -17.71 -2.41 11.83
N GLU A 121 -18.57 -2.68 12.81
CA GLU A 121 -18.98 -4.04 13.15
C GLU A 121 -19.69 -4.75 11.98
N GLN A 122 -20.56 -4.03 11.26
CA GLN A 122 -21.26 -4.57 10.11
C GLN A 122 -20.27 -4.89 8.99
N HIS A 123 -19.33 -3.98 8.72
CA HIS A 123 -18.26 -4.19 7.75
C HIS A 123 -17.41 -5.42 8.08
N ILE A 124 -17.06 -5.61 9.36
CA ILE A 124 -16.35 -6.81 9.82
C ILE A 124 -17.16 -8.08 9.54
N LYS A 125 -18.47 -8.08 9.85
CA LYS A 125 -19.36 -9.21 9.57
C LYS A 125 -19.40 -9.51 8.07
N ASP A 126 -19.53 -8.48 7.24
CA ASP A 126 -19.60 -8.63 5.78
C ASP A 126 -18.30 -9.19 5.22
N LEU A 127 -17.14 -8.71 5.68
CA LEU A 127 -15.83 -9.23 5.27
C LEU A 127 -15.60 -10.70 5.67
N ILE A 128 -16.09 -11.10 6.84
CA ILE A 128 -16.03 -12.50 7.29
C ILE A 128 -16.96 -13.36 6.44
N SER A 129 -18.21 -12.94 6.26
CA SER A 129 -19.22 -13.62 5.43
C SER A 129 -18.75 -13.79 3.99
N ASP A 130 -18.21 -12.73 3.38
CA ASP A 130 -17.68 -12.76 2.01
C ASP A 130 -16.56 -13.80 1.87
N ARG A 131 -15.70 -13.94 2.88
CA ARG A 131 -14.65 -14.97 2.88
C ARG A 131 -15.19 -16.38 3.09
N TYR A 132 -16.20 -16.55 3.94
CA TYR A 132 -16.86 -17.85 4.09
C TYR A 132 -17.55 -18.28 2.80
N LEU A 133 -18.17 -17.36 2.08
CA LEU A 133 -18.89 -17.63 0.83
C LEU A 133 -17.95 -17.78 -0.37
N ARG A 134 -16.96 -16.89 -0.55
CA ARG A 134 -16.07 -16.88 -1.73
C ARG A 134 -14.88 -17.82 -1.64
N ARG A 135 -14.27 -17.99 -0.47
CA ARG A 135 -13.08 -18.83 -0.31
C ARG A 135 -13.39 -20.28 -0.01
N GLY A 136 -14.67 -20.67 -0.04
CA GLY A 136 -15.10 -22.04 -0.28
C GLY A 136 -14.15 -23.09 0.29
N TYR A 137 -13.96 -23.13 1.60
CA TYR A 137 -13.90 -24.45 2.22
C TYR A 137 -15.35 -24.95 2.26
N ALA A 138 -15.86 -25.22 1.06
CA ALA A 138 -16.95 -26.14 0.84
C ALA A 138 -16.55 -27.45 1.55
N VAL A 139 -17.56 -28.06 2.16
CA VAL A 139 -17.47 -29.40 2.75
C VAL A 139 -16.80 -30.35 1.77
#